data_AF-A0A3M1NXA5-F1
#
_entry.id   AF-A0A3M1NXA5-F1
#
_cell.length_a   1.000
_cell.length_b   1.000
_cell.length_c   1.000
_cell.angle_alpha   90.00
_cell.angle_beta   90.00
_cell.angle_gamma   90.00
#
_symmetry.space_group_name_H-M   'P 1'
#
loop_
_entity.id
_entity.type
_entity.pdbx_description
1 polymer ?
#
loop_
_entity_poly.entity_id
_entity_poly.type
_entity_poly.pdbx_seq_one_letter_code
_entity_poly.pdbx_strand_id
1 'polypeptide(L)'
;MKITSLYVTIVIILNVTLVPNGFAQTQTENYIKTETVLVPRSNESDLDLLSNSEIRKTVTYFDALGKKMQIISIKISASEKDIVTPVEYDELGIQFRSNLAYQATSTDGSFRPNAISEQRNFYQSPPPGVASTNTPYAETVYQKSPLIPVLEQGAVGTPWQPGSNHTIQTTHLANDATDDIRIWVFDEVNHTAATTAAYSDDALFVTKTTDENGNLSYEYKEKTGKLILKKTYTDGVTEVLTYYIYDEFDNLRMILPPEAVDELKNNGWNMTNTIRDTWATYFVYDGYQRVVAKKIPEADSIFTIYDRLGRVVLTQDGNLRAQNRWMFTKYDVHGRTILTGVYTDPNGYDRAQMQAYLDQVIDGSNTPGHYAYYETPDANGAEGYTDNAFPPIGDCQ
;
A
#
# COMPACT_ATOMS: atom_id res chain seq x y z
N MET A 1 -82.77 -34.59 -42.33
CA MET A 1 -81.30 -34.47 -42.29
C MET A 1 -80.96 -33.48 -41.17
N LYS A 2 -80.73 -33.98 -39.96
CA LYS A 2 -80.44 -33.15 -38.77
C LYS A 2 -78.93 -32.99 -38.65
N ILE A 3 -78.44 -31.75 -38.73
CA ILE A 3 -77.03 -31.42 -38.53
C ILE A 3 -76.82 -31.19 -37.03
N THR A 4 -76.06 -32.07 -36.39
CA THR A 4 -75.60 -31.92 -35.01
C THR A 4 -74.33 -31.07 -34.99
N SER A 5 -74.40 -29.84 -34.46
CA SER A 5 -73.22 -29.03 -34.16
C SER A 5 -72.56 -29.49 -32.86
N LEU A 6 -71.27 -29.80 -32.96
CA LEU A 6 -70.38 -30.12 -31.84
C LEU A 6 -69.82 -28.80 -31.27
N TYR A 7 -70.11 -28.49 -30.00
CA TYR A 7 -69.49 -27.37 -29.30
C TYR A 7 -68.23 -27.86 -28.58
N VAL A 8 -67.07 -27.30 -28.91
CA VAL A 8 -65.80 -27.55 -28.24
C VAL A 8 -65.55 -26.41 -27.25
N THR A 9 -65.55 -26.72 -25.95
CA THR A 9 -65.20 -25.76 -24.89
C THR A 9 -63.69 -25.77 -24.70
N ILE A 10 -63.01 -24.68 -25.07
CA ILE A 10 -61.58 -24.47 -24.81
C ILE A 10 -61.44 -23.82 -23.42
N VAL A 11 -60.83 -24.54 -22.48
CA VAL A 11 -60.44 -24.01 -21.16
C VAL A 11 -59.02 -23.47 -21.27
N ILE A 12 -58.85 -22.15 -21.19
CA ILE A 12 -57.55 -21.49 -21.11
C ILE A 12 -57.17 -21.40 -19.63
N ILE A 13 -56.20 -22.20 -19.19
CA ILE A 13 -55.63 -22.11 -17.84
C ILE A 13 -54.52 -21.04 -17.89
N LEU A 14 -54.81 -19.87 -17.35
CA LEU A 14 -53.84 -18.79 -17.16
C LEU A 14 -52.97 -19.10 -15.93
N ASN A 15 -51.79 -19.67 -16.13
CA ASN A 15 -50.80 -19.81 -15.07
C ASN A 15 -50.15 -18.43 -14.81
N VAL A 16 -50.65 -17.73 -13.80
CA VAL A 16 -49.96 -16.55 -13.24
C VAL A 16 -48.82 -17.06 -12.37
N THR A 17 -47.61 -17.11 -12.91
CA THR A 17 -46.40 -17.27 -12.10
C THR A 17 -46.19 -16.00 -11.29
N LEU A 18 -46.49 -16.07 -9.99
CA LEU A 18 -45.97 -15.13 -9.01
C LEU A 18 -44.44 -15.19 -9.07
N VAL A 19 -43.81 -14.15 -9.61
CA VAL A 19 -42.38 -13.92 -9.42
C VAL A 19 -42.20 -13.72 -7.92
N PRO A 20 -41.45 -14.58 -7.19
CA PRO A 20 -41.17 -14.31 -5.79
C PRO A 20 -40.45 -12.97 -5.74
N ASN A 21 -40.98 -12.05 -4.93
CA ASN A 21 -40.34 -10.77 -4.61
C ASN A 21 -38.85 -11.03 -4.39
N GLY A 22 -37.98 -10.40 -5.19
CA GLY A 22 -36.56 -10.40 -4.88
C GLY A 22 -36.42 -9.94 -3.43
N PHE A 23 -35.81 -10.78 -2.58
CA PHE A 23 -35.53 -10.42 -1.20
C PHE A 23 -34.47 -9.33 -1.21
N ALA A 24 -34.90 -8.09 -1.43
CA ALA A 24 -34.05 -6.94 -1.20
C ALA A 24 -33.76 -6.89 0.30
N GLN A 25 -32.47 -6.78 0.66
CA GLN A 25 -32.02 -6.70 2.03
C GLN A 25 -32.75 -5.56 2.78
N THR A 26 -33.10 -4.48 2.07
CA THR A 26 -34.09 -3.48 2.48
C THR A 26 -34.83 -2.94 1.25
N GLN A 27 -35.94 -2.22 1.46
CA GLN A 27 -36.72 -1.60 0.37
C GLN A 27 -36.38 -0.11 0.16
N THR A 28 -35.57 0.48 1.03
CA THR A 28 -35.39 1.94 1.15
C THR A 28 -33.96 2.42 0.96
N GLU A 29 -32.96 1.56 1.19
CA GLU A 29 -31.54 1.95 1.11
C GLU A 29 -30.83 1.19 0.00
N ASN A 30 -29.85 1.86 -0.61
CA ASN A 30 -28.92 1.20 -1.52
C ASN A 30 -27.94 0.36 -0.71
N TYR A 31 -27.63 -0.86 -1.17
CA TYR A 31 -26.67 -1.73 -0.49
C TYR A 31 -25.85 -2.58 -1.46
N ILE A 32 -24.65 -2.95 -1.01
CA ILE A 32 -23.83 -3.99 -1.62
C ILE A 32 -23.66 -5.11 -0.61
N LYS A 33 -24.06 -6.33 -0.99
CA LYS A 33 -23.84 -7.54 -0.20
C LYS A 33 -22.65 -8.30 -0.78
N THR A 34 -21.68 -8.60 0.06
CA THR A 34 -20.49 -9.39 -0.30
C THR A 34 -20.48 -10.66 0.51
N GLU A 35 -20.34 -11.79 -0.17
CA GLU A 35 -20.23 -13.10 0.43
C GLU A 35 -18.85 -13.68 0.10
N THR A 36 -18.08 -14.04 1.13
CA THR A 36 -16.75 -14.63 0.99
C THR A 36 -16.77 -16.04 1.55
N VAL A 37 -16.58 -17.01 0.67
CA VAL A 37 -16.55 -18.43 1.02
C VAL A 37 -15.18 -18.78 1.57
N LEU A 38 -15.13 -19.41 2.74
CA LEU A 38 -13.88 -19.77 3.43
C LEU A 38 -13.44 -21.22 3.17
N VAL A 39 -14.31 -22.02 2.55
CA VAL A 39 -14.07 -23.44 2.24
C VAL A 39 -14.10 -23.68 0.73
N PRO A 40 -13.26 -24.57 0.18
CA PRO A 40 -13.30 -24.88 -1.24
C PRO A 40 -14.65 -25.53 -1.59
N ARG A 41 -15.30 -25.02 -2.62
CA ARG A 41 -16.55 -25.57 -3.19
C ARG A 41 -16.40 -25.71 -4.69
N SER A 42 -16.98 -26.79 -5.21
CA SER A 42 -16.91 -27.13 -6.64
C SER A 42 -18.12 -26.63 -7.42
N ASN A 43 -19.25 -26.36 -6.75
CA ASN A 43 -20.50 -25.91 -7.38
C ASN A 43 -21.08 -24.70 -6.65
N GLU A 44 -21.75 -23.83 -7.41
CA GLU A 44 -22.42 -22.63 -6.91
C GLU A 44 -23.67 -22.95 -6.07
N SER A 45 -24.35 -24.06 -6.36
CA SER A 45 -25.52 -24.52 -5.59
C SER A 45 -25.21 -24.85 -4.12
N ASP A 46 -23.94 -25.13 -3.81
CA ASP A 46 -23.51 -25.51 -2.47
C ASP A 46 -23.32 -24.29 -1.56
N LEU A 47 -23.39 -23.07 -2.12
CA LEU A 47 -23.21 -21.81 -1.40
C LEU A 47 -24.35 -21.51 -0.42
N ASP A 48 -25.58 -21.89 -0.77
CA ASP A 48 -26.77 -21.68 0.07
C ASP A 48 -26.81 -22.60 1.30
N LEU A 49 -26.02 -23.68 1.29
CA LEU A 49 -25.92 -24.66 2.37
C LEU A 49 -24.79 -24.36 3.36
N LEU A 50 -24.01 -23.32 3.11
CA LEU A 50 -22.85 -22.96 3.95
C LEU A 50 -23.30 -22.46 5.33
N SER A 51 -22.69 -23.03 6.36
CA SER A 51 -22.83 -22.55 7.74
C SER A 51 -22.11 -21.22 7.94
N ASN A 52 -22.47 -20.45 8.98
CA ASN A 52 -21.84 -19.15 9.29
C ASN A 52 -20.32 -19.24 9.53
N SER A 53 -19.78 -20.42 9.85
CA SER A 53 -18.33 -20.64 9.99
C SER A 53 -17.61 -20.87 8.65
N GLU A 54 -18.36 -21.20 7.59
CA GLU A 54 -17.83 -21.50 6.25
C GLU A 54 -17.99 -20.32 5.28
N ILE A 55 -18.78 -19.31 5.64
CA ILE A 55 -19.06 -18.14 4.82
C ILE A 55 -19.06 -16.86 5.66
N ARG A 56 -18.44 -15.80 5.15
CA ARG A 56 -18.55 -14.46 5.73
C ARG A 56 -19.47 -13.61 4.86
N LYS A 57 -20.47 -12.99 5.47
CA LYS A 57 -21.43 -12.11 4.77
C LYS A 57 -21.31 -10.69 5.31
N THR A 58 -21.08 -9.74 4.43
CA THR A 58 -21.00 -8.32 4.78
C THR A 58 -21.99 -7.53 3.92
N VAL A 59 -22.75 -6.63 4.52
CA VAL A 59 -23.63 -5.68 3.84
C VAL A 59 -23.12 -4.27 4.09
N THR A 60 -22.83 -3.54 3.03
CA THR A 60 -22.53 -2.10 3.12
C THR A 60 -23.72 -1.32 2.59
N TYR A 61 -24.24 -0.42 3.40
CA TYR A 61 -25.34 0.46 3.03
C TYR A 61 -24.82 1.81 2.55
N PHE A 62 -25.52 2.40 1.59
CA PHE A 62 -25.15 3.65 0.95
C PHE A 62 -26.33 4.63 0.94
N ASP A 63 -26.01 5.91 1.02
CA ASP A 63 -26.97 6.98 0.76
C ASP A 63 -27.29 7.11 -0.74
N ALA A 64 -28.13 8.09 -1.09
CA ALA A 64 -28.52 8.35 -2.48
C ALA A 64 -27.35 8.85 -3.36
N LEU A 65 -26.26 9.32 -2.77
CA LEU A 65 -25.06 9.83 -3.46
C LEU A 65 -23.92 8.79 -3.49
N GLY A 66 -24.16 7.57 -2.98
CA GLY A 66 -23.18 6.50 -2.94
C GLY A 66 -22.17 6.59 -1.78
N LYS A 67 -22.43 7.42 -0.76
CA LYS A 67 -21.62 7.46 0.46
C LYS A 67 -22.05 6.37 1.41
N LYS A 68 -21.08 5.72 2.07
CA LYS A 68 -21.33 4.59 2.98
C LYS A 68 -21.99 5.10 4.25
N MET A 69 -23.13 4.54 4.65
CA MET A 69 -23.81 4.89 5.91
C MET A 69 -23.44 3.96 7.05
N GLN A 70 -23.33 2.65 6.78
CA GLN A 70 -22.88 1.66 7.75
C GLN A 70 -22.41 0.39 7.06
N ILE A 71 -21.57 -0.37 7.75
CA ILE A 71 -21.07 -1.67 7.34
C ILE A 71 -21.54 -2.69 8.37
N ILE A 72 -22.19 -3.77 7.92
CA ILE A 72 -22.74 -4.82 8.78
C ILE A 72 -22.11 -6.15 8.41
N SER A 73 -21.35 -6.74 9.34
CA SER A 73 -20.87 -8.11 9.25
C SER A 73 -21.89 -9.04 9.91
N ILE A 74 -22.55 -9.87 9.10
CA ILE A 74 -23.70 -10.67 9.52
C ILE A 74 -23.23 -11.86 10.36
N LYS A 75 -23.85 -12.06 11.54
CA LYS A 75 -23.64 -13.21 12.44
C LYS A 75 -22.18 -13.56 12.76
N ILE A 76 -21.27 -12.59 12.76
CA ILE A 76 -19.83 -12.85 12.97
C ILE A 76 -19.41 -12.95 14.44
N SER A 77 -20.23 -12.45 15.37
CA SER A 77 -19.92 -12.56 16.80
C SER A 77 -20.08 -13.99 17.32
N ALA A 78 -19.48 -14.30 18.47
CA ALA A 78 -19.57 -15.62 19.10
C ALA A 78 -21.01 -16.07 19.42
N SER A 79 -21.94 -15.12 19.55
CA SER A 79 -23.37 -15.38 19.75
C SER A 79 -24.20 -15.25 18.47
N GLU A 80 -23.56 -15.33 17.30
CA GLU A 80 -24.18 -15.19 15.97
C GLU A 80 -24.99 -13.90 15.79
N LYS A 81 -24.55 -12.82 16.45
CA LYS A 81 -25.07 -11.46 16.26
C LYS A 81 -24.28 -10.69 15.22
N ASP A 82 -24.95 -9.73 14.60
CA ASP A 82 -24.35 -8.82 13.63
C ASP A 82 -23.38 -7.84 14.32
N ILE A 83 -22.29 -7.52 13.63
CA ILE A 83 -21.36 -6.46 14.03
C ILE A 83 -21.55 -5.29 13.08
N VAL A 84 -21.90 -4.12 13.64
CA VAL A 84 -22.26 -2.92 12.88
C VAL A 84 -21.21 -1.85 13.10
N THR A 85 -20.67 -1.29 12.02
CA THR A 85 -19.78 -0.12 12.01
C THR A 85 -20.50 1.05 11.35
N PRO A 86 -20.97 2.03 12.13
CA PRO A 86 -21.55 3.25 11.59
C PRO A 86 -20.51 4.11 10.86
N VAL A 87 -20.94 4.85 9.84
CA VAL A 87 -20.12 5.83 9.14
C VAL A 87 -20.84 7.18 9.18
N GLU A 88 -20.12 8.21 9.59
CA GLU A 88 -20.65 9.57 9.71
C GLU A 88 -19.84 10.52 8.83
N TYR A 89 -20.53 11.50 8.26
CA TYR A 89 -19.94 12.56 7.48
C TYR A 89 -20.30 13.91 8.10
N ASP A 90 -19.42 14.89 7.93
CA ASP A 90 -19.71 16.28 8.28
C ASP A 90 -20.61 16.96 7.22
N GLU A 91 -20.89 18.25 7.40
CA GLU A 91 -21.69 19.06 6.48
C GLU A 91 -21.06 19.19 5.08
N LEU A 92 -19.74 19.05 4.97
CA LEU A 92 -19.00 19.05 3.71
C LEU A 92 -18.95 17.66 3.07
N GLY A 93 -19.50 16.66 3.76
CA GLY A 93 -19.57 15.30 3.26
C GLY A 93 -18.30 14.48 3.44
N ILE A 94 -17.44 14.88 4.38
CA ILE A 94 -16.15 14.31 4.69
C ILE A 94 -16.29 13.41 5.91
N GLN A 95 -15.67 12.23 5.85
CA GLN A 95 -15.67 11.33 7.00
C GLN A 95 -14.68 11.85 8.05
N PHE A 96 -15.20 12.40 9.15
CA PHE A 96 -14.41 12.98 10.24
C PHE A 96 -14.29 12.04 11.45
N ARG A 97 -14.98 10.90 11.44
CA ARG A 97 -14.90 9.89 12.49
C ARG A 97 -14.66 8.49 11.94
N SER A 98 -13.75 7.78 12.61
CA SER A 98 -13.62 6.34 12.52
C SER A 98 -14.26 5.72 13.75
N ASN A 99 -15.52 5.28 13.59
CA ASN A 99 -16.34 4.68 14.63
C ASN A 99 -15.92 3.23 14.91
N LEU A 100 -15.94 2.82 16.18
CA LEU A 100 -15.80 1.41 16.54
C LEU A 100 -17.04 0.60 16.18
N ALA A 101 -16.82 -0.66 15.83
CA ALA A 101 -17.93 -1.57 15.56
C ALA A 101 -18.59 -2.02 16.87
N TYR A 102 -19.91 -2.17 16.89
CA TYR A 102 -20.64 -2.70 18.04
C TYR A 102 -21.44 -3.95 17.68
N GLN A 103 -21.73 -4.78 18.68
CA GLN A 103 -22.61 -5.93 18.49
C GLN A 103 -24.07 -5.47 18.52
N ALA A 104 -24.75 -5.64 17.39
CA ALA A 104 -26.18 -5.35 17.30
C ALA A 104 -27.02 -6.48 17.92
N THR A 105 -28.30 -6.20 18.15
CA THR A 105 -29.26 -7.22 18.60
C THR A 105 -29.76 -8.10 17.45
N SER A 106 -29.65 -7.60 16.20
CA SER A 106 -30.05 -8.27 14.96
C SER A 106 -29.10 -9.39 14.54
N THR A 107 -29.59 -10.22 13.63
CA THR A 107 -28.87 -11.37 13.05
C THR A 107 -29.11 -11.51 11.54
N ASP A 108 -29.70 -10.50 10.93
CA ASP A 108 -30.23 -10.53 9.57
C ASP A 108 -29.50 -9.56 8.62
N GLY A 109 -28.61 -8.73 9.15
CA GLY A 109 -27.91 -7.71 8.36
C GLY A 109 -28.78 -6.52 7.97
N SER A 110 -29.93 -6.31 8.61
CA SER A 110 -30.84 -5.19 8.32
C SER A 110 -30.23 -3.82 8.63
N PHE A 111 -30.64 -2.81 7.87
CA PHE A 111 -30.20 -1.43 8.09
C PHE A 111 -30.61 -0.95 9.49
N ARG A 112 -29.66 -0.34 10.21
CA ARG A 112 -29.88 0.24 11.54
C ARG A 112 -30.05 1.75 11.44
N PRO A 113 -31.27 2.31 11.55
CA PRO A 113 -31.48 3.75 11.43
C PRO A 113 -30.84 4.54 12.58
N ASN A 114 -30.68 3.92 13.75
CA ASN A 114 -30.19 4.55 14.97
C ASN A 114 -28.79 4.07 15.37
N ALA A 115 -27.97 3.61 14.41
CA ALA A 115 -26.71 2.89 14.64
C ALA A 115 -25.74 3.63 15.59
N ILE A 116 -25.64 4.96 15.48
CA ILE A 116 -24.79 5.79 16.36
C ILE A 116 -25.26 5.78 17.81
N SER A 117 -26.57 5.90 18.04
CA SER A 117 -27.12 5.85 19.40
C SER A 117 -27.00 4.44 20.00
N GLU A 118 -27.17 3.40 19.19
CA GLU A 118 -26.99 2.02 19.60
C GLU A 118 -25.53 1.73 19.98
N GLN A 119 -24.58 2.18 19.16
CA GLN A 119 -23.14 2.08 19.44
C GLN A 119 -22.79 2.78 20.75
N ARG A 120 -23.28 4.00 20.97
CA ARG A 120 -23.06 4.74 22.22
C ARG A 120 -23.57 3.96 23.44
N ASN A 121 -24.79 3.43 23.36
CA ASN A 121 -25.38 2.64 24.44
C ASN A 121 -24.57 1.35 24.71
N PHE A 122 -24.08 0.69 23.66
CA PHE A 122 -23.24 -0.50 23.77
C PHE A 122 -21.94 -0.22 24.55
N TYR A 123 -21.23 0.87 24.24
CA TYR A 123 -19.98 1.22 24.94
C TYR A 123 -20.17 1.89 26.31
N GLN A 124 -21.38 2.36 26.63
CA GLN A 124 -21.71 2.83 27.99
C GLN A 124 -21.92 1.71 28.99
N SER A 125 -22.44 0.57 28.55
CA SER A 125 -22.61 -0.64 29.38
C SER A 125 -22.19 -1.89 28.62
N PRO A 126 -20.88 -2.02 28.31
CA PRO A 126 -20.39 -3.09 27.46
C PRO A 126 -20.40 -4.45 28.17
N PRO A 127 -20.44 -5.57 27.41
CA PRO A 127 -20.24 -6.89 27.97
C PRO A 127 -18.82 -7.05 28.54
N PRO A 128 -18.58 -8.02 29.45
CA PRO A 128 -17.26 -8.29 30.00
C PRO A 128 -16.21 -8.47 28.90
N GLY A 129 -15.06 -7.80 29.03
CA GLY A 129 -13.98 -7.83 28.05
C GLY A 129 -13.98 -6.69 27.02
N VAL A 130 -15.02 -5.86 27.00
CA VAL A 130 -15.06 -4.62 26.18
C VAL A 130 -14.96 -3.41 27.11
N ALA A 131 -14.06 -2.47 26.78
CA ALA A 131 -13.85 -1.27 27.57
C ALA A 131 -15.04 -0.31 27.46
N SER A 132 -15.46 0.26 28.60
CA SER A 132 -16.50 1.30 28.60
C SER A 132 -15.91 2.65 28.20
N THR A 133 -16.57 3.35 27.27
CA THR A 133 -16.17 4.67 26.80
C THR A 133 -17.37 5.46 26.31
N ASN A 134 -17.35 6.77 26.51
CA ASN A 134 -18.33 7.69 25.93
C ASN A 134 -17.92 8.16 24.51
N THR A 135 -16.69 7.88 24.08
CA THR A 135 -16.17 8.24 22.76
C THR A 135 -15.64 6.99 22.05
N PRO A 136 -16.54 6.11 21.56
CA PRO A 136 -16.19 4.89 20.84
C PRO A 136 -15.77 5.18 19.39
N TYR A 137 -15.01 6.24 19.17
CA TYR A 137 -14.58 6.71 17.86
C TYR A 137 -13.27 7.46 17.96
N ALA A 138 -12.51 7.44 16.87
CA ALA A 138 -11.39 8.33 16.61
C ALA A 138 -11.90 9.50 15.76
N GLU A 139 -11.64 10.74 16.17
CA GLU A 139 -12.06 11.94 15.46
C GLU A 139 -10.87 12.63 14.80
N THR A 140 -11.08 13.07 13.56
CA THR A 140 -10.10 13.80 12.76
C THR A 140 -10.60 15.23 12.56
N VAL A 141 -9.80 16.20 12.98
CA VAL A 141 -10.09 17.63 12.77
C VAL A 141 -9.35 18.10 11.53
N TYR A 142 -10.12 18.58 10.56
CA TYR A 142 -9.61 19.13 9.32
C TYR A 142 -9.59 20.65 9.34
N GLN A 143 -8.64 21.25 8.64
CA GLN A 143 -8.67 22.68 8.34
C GLN A 143 -9.78 22.96 7.31
N LYS A 144 -10.56 24.03 7.54
CA LYS A 144 -11.60 24.51 6.62
C LYS A 144 -10.97 25.26 5.43
N SER A 145 -10.21 24.54 4.61
CA SER A 145 -9.50 25.01 3.42
C SER A 145 -9.88 24.12 2.22
N PRO A 146 -9.82 24.60 0.96
CA PRO A 146 -10.05 23.75 -0.20
C PRO A 146 -9.17 22.49 -0.27
N LEU A 147 -7.99 22.53 0.37
CA LEU A 147 -7.05 21.41 0.44
C LEU A 147 -7.36 20.43 1.59
N ILE A 148 -8.17 20.86 2.57
CA ILE A 148 -8.64 20.05 3.70
C ILE A 148 -7.51 19.26 4.41
N PRO A 149 -6.39 19.90 4.82
CA PRO A 149 -5.35 19.21 5.56
C PRO A 149 -5.85 18.80 6.95
N VAL A 150 -5.28 17.70 7.46
CA VAL A 150 -5.52 17.23 8.84
C VAL A 150 -4.74 18.14 9.80
N LEU A 151 -5.44 18.71 10.78
CA LEU A 151 -4.83 19.51 11.85
C LEU A 151 -4.60 18.68 13.11
N GLU A 152 -5.53 17.78 13.42
CA GLU A 152 -5.47 16.96 14.61
C GLU A 152 -6.14 15.61 14.37
N GLN A 153 -5.49 14.55 14.83
CA GLN A 153 -6.00 13.19 14.76
C GLN A 153 -6.07 12.62 16.17
N GLY A 154 -7.29 12.36 16.63
CA GLY A 154 -7.53 11.63 17.86
C GLY A 154 -7.55 10.12 17.66
N ALA A 155 -7.64 9.40 18.77
CA ALA A 155 -7.89 7.97 18.83
C ALA A 155 -9.14 7.69 19.68
N VAL A 156 -9.47 6.41 19.86
CA VAL A 156 -10.64 6.00 20.63
C VAL A 156 -10.45 6.30 22.13
N GLY A 157 -11.50 6.80 22.77
CA GLY A 157 -11.51 7.05 24.22
C GLY A 157 -11.36 8.52 24.56
N THR A 158 -11.92 8.91 25.72
CA THR A 158 -12.01 10.32 26.13
C THR A 158 -10.66 11.03 26.18
N PRO A 159 -9.58 10.42 26.69
CA PRO A 159 -8.27 11.08 26.74
C PRO A 159 -7.59 11.29 25.39
N TRP A 160 -8.12 10.71 24.31
CA TRP A 160 -7.53 10.69 22.97
C TRP A 160 -8.35 11.48 21.96
N GLN A 161 -9.32 12.27 22.42
CA GLN A 161 -10.12 13.11 21.54
C GLN A 161 -9.39 14.42 21.21
N PRO A 162 -9.66 15.03 20.05
CA PRO A 162 -9.13 16.35 19.71
C PRO A 162 -9.33 17.40 20.81
N GLY A 163 -8.34 18.26 21.01
CA GLY A 163 -8.29 19.22 22.12
C GLY A 163 -7.75 18.65 23.44
N SER A 164 -7.34 17.38 23.45
CA SER A 164 -6.52 16.80 24.52
C SER A 164 -5.03 16.83 24.15
N ASN A 165 -4.14 16.51 25.11
CA ASN A 165 -2.69 16.48 24.87
C ASN A 165 -2.19 15.11 24.37
N HIS A 166 -3.09 14.17 24.01
CA HIS A 166 -2.73 12.84 23.53
C HIS A 166 -3.32 12.60 22.13
N THR A 167 -3.11 13.56 21.25
CA THR A 167 -3.53 13.49 19.84
C THR A 167 -2.34 13.80 18.96
N ILE A 168 -2.40 13.33 17.72
CA ILE A 168 -1.41 13.72 16.72
C ILE A 168 -1.82 15.09 16.21
N GLN A 169 -0.96 16.10 16.40
CA GLN A 169 -1.21 17.45 15.94
C GLN A 169 -0.26 17.81 14.80
N THR A 170 -0.82 18.35 13.72
CA THR A 170 -0.07 18.75 12.53
C THR A 170 -0.20 20.25 12.31
N THR A 171 0.92 20.92 12.12
CA THR A 171 0.99 22.35 11.78
C THR A 171 1.83 22.54 10.52
N HIS A 172 1.33 23.38 9.61
CA HIS A 172 2.05 23.74 8.40
C HIS A 172 2.72 25.10 8.58
N LEU A 173 4.03 25.14 8.38
CA LEU A 173 4.90 26.30 8.57
C LEU A 173 5.78 26.48 7.33
N ALA A 174 6.56 27.55 7.32
CA ALA A 174 7.67 27.75 6.40
C ALA A 174 8.98 27.66 7.19
N ASN A 175 10.09 27.29 6.53
CA ASN A 175 11.39 27.18 7.21
C ASN A 175 11.95 28.57 7.52
N ASP A 176 12.83 28.62 8.51
CA ASP A 176 13.62 29.80 8.84
C ASP A 176 15.13 29.53 8.66
N ALA A 177 15.95 30.58 8.70
CA ALA A 177 17.40 30.47 8.59
C ALA A 177 18.04 29.81 9.83
N THR A 178 17.34 29.75 10.96
CA THR A 178 17.84 29.08 12.16
C THR A 178 17.77 27.55 12.05
N ASP A 179 16.93 27.03 11.15
CA ASP A 179 16.89 25.61 10.79
C ASP A 179 18.20 25.10 10.14
N ASP A 180 19.02 25.99 9.56
CA ASP A 180 20.33 25.71 8.90
C ASP A 180 20.32 24.49 7.96
N ILE A 181 19.28 24.38 7.13
CA ILE A 181 19.06 23.23 6.24
C ILE A 181 19.98 23.34 5.04
N ARG A 182 20.86 22.34 4.87
CA ARG A 182 21.85 22.32 3.79
C ARG A 182 21.23 21.99 2.43
N ILE A 183 21.67 22.71 1.40
CA ILE A 183 21.38 22.40 0.00
C ILE A 183 22.44 21.41 -0.47
N TRP A 184 22.01 20.22 -0.86
CA TRP A 184 22.90 19.17 -1.37
C TRP A 184 22.83 19.11 -2.89
N VAL A 185 24.00 19.03 -3.52
CA VAL A 185 24.16 18.79 -4.95
C VAL A 185 24.85 17.44 -5.12
N PHE A 186 24.21 16.54 -5.86
CA PHE A 186 24.76 15.23 -6.16
C PHE A 186 25.77 15.30 -7.31
N ASP A 187 26.93 14.65 -7.15
CA ASP A 187 27.95 14.48 -8.18
C ASP A 187 27.79 13.10 -8.84
N GLU A 188 27.33 13.11 -10.09
CA GLU A 188 27.11 11.92 -10.90
C GLU A 188 28.38 11.12 -11.19
N VAL A 189 29.55 11.77 -11.26
CA VAL A 189 30.81 11.11 -11.65
C VAL A 189 31.37 10.32 -10.48
N ASN A 190 31.43 10.95 -9.30
CA ASN A 190 32.04 10.34 -8.12
C ASN A 190 31.01 9.64 -7.21
N HIS A 191 29.72 9.71 -7.54
CA HIS A 191 28.60 9.23 -6.72
C HIS A 191 28.71 9.73 -5.27
N THR A 192 28.92 11.03 -5.12
CA THR A 192 29.03 11.72 -3.82
C THR A 192 28.06 12.90 -3.80
N ALA A 193 27.95 13.59 -2.68
CA ALA A 193 27.15 14.80 -2.56
C ALA A 193 27.98 15.90 -1.88
N ALA A 194 27.80 17.14 -2.32
CA ALA A 194 28.45 18.30 -1.73
C ALA A 194 27.41 19.34 -1.32
N THR A 195 27.75 20.16 -0.33
CA THR A 195 26.94 21.30 0.08
C THR A 195 27.80 22.53 0.26
N THR A 196 27.34 23.67 -0.25
CA THR A 196 28.02 24.98 -0.12
C THR A 196 27.09 26.08 0.37
N ALA A 197 25.80 25.78 0.52
CA ALA A 197 24.76 26.73 0.85
C ALA A 197 23.69 26.07 1.73
N ALA A 198 22.92 26.90 2.41
CA ALA A 198 21.72 26.51 3.13
C ALA A 198 20.50 27.18 2.50
N TYR A 199 19.32 26.60 2.71
CA TYR A 199 18.05 27.20 2.28
C TYR A 199 17.82 28.51 3.03
N SER A 200 17.33 29.53 2.31
CA SER A 200 16.91 30.79 2.91
C SER A 200 15.57 30.65 3.64
N ASP A 201 15.19 31.67 4.40
CA ASP A 201 13.84 31.82 4.95
C ASP A 201 12.76 31.59 3.87
N ASP A 202 11.66 30.96 4.26
CA ASP A 202 10.47 30.71 3.42
C ASP A 202 10.71 29.96 2.10
N ALA A 203 11.82 29.23 1.99
CA ALA A 203 12.17 28.44 0.80
C ALA A 203 11.43 27.09 0.74
N LEU A 204 11.19 26.48 1.90
CA LEU A 204 10.64 25.13 2.09
C LEU A 204 9.33 25.17 2.88
N PHE A 205 8.42 24.25 2.52
CA PHE A 205 7.24 23.95 3.31
C PHE A 205 7.61 23.01 4.45
N VAL A 206 7.18 23.34 5.66
CA VAL A 206 7.47 22.56 6.87
C VAL A 206 6.18 21.98 7.39
N THR A 207 6.16 20.67 7.59
CA THR A 207 5.08 20.00 8.32
C THR A 207 5.63 19.59 9.67
N LYS A 208 5.16 20.28 10.71
CA LYS A 208 5.45 19.95 12.11
C LYS A 208 4.38 18.99 12.61
N THR A 209 4.80 17.83 13.09
CA THR A 209 3.92 16.84 13.71
C THR A 209 4.32 16.64 15.16
N THR A 210 3.36 16.77 16.06
CA THR A 210 3.49 16.38 17.47
C THR A 210 2.76 15.05 17.63
N ASP A 211 3.45 14.02 18.09
CA ASP A 211 2.83 12.72 18.36
C ASP A 211 2.02 12.74 19.68
N GLU A 212 1.31 11.66 19.96
CA GLU A 212 0.46 11.55 21.14
C GLU A 212 1.23 11.57 22.48
N ASN A 213 2.55 11.39 22.43
CA ASN A 213 3.45 11.47 23.59
C ASN A 213 4.14 12.85 23.70
N GLY A 214 3.86 13.79 22.79
CA GLY A 214 4.46 15.11 22.75
C GLY A 214 5.81 15.18 22.03
N ASN A 215 6.25 14.10 21.36
CA ASN A 215 7.47 14.13 20.57
C ASN A 215 7.24 14.91 19.28
N LEU A 216 8.22 15.73 18.92
CA LEU A 216 8.17 16.57 17.73
C LEU A 216 8.90 15.92 16.57
N SER A 217 8.32 16.04 15.39
CA SER A 217 8.95 15.73 14.12
C SER A 217 8.63 16.81 13.09
N TYR A 218 9.58 17.05 12.20
CA TYR A 218 9.48 18.05 11.15
C TYR A 218 9.85 17.41 9.82
N GLU A 219 9.02 17.62 8.81
CA GLU A 219 9.31 17.28 7.43
C GLU A 219 9.44 18.56 6.61
N TYR A 220 10.60 18.76 6.01
CA TYR A 220 10.88 19.90 5.15
C TYR A 220 10.79 19.48 3.69
N LYS A 221 9.90 20.13 2.94
CA LYS A 221 9.60 19.81 1.55
C LYS A 221 9.82 21.02 0.65
N GLU A 222 10.33 20.80 -0.55
CA GLU A 222 10.32 21.81 -1.60
C GLU A 222 8.89 22.14 -2.05
N LYS A 223 8.74 23.24 -2.80
CA LYS A 223 7.46 23.65 -3.41
C LYS A 223 6.91 22.63 -4.41
N THR A 224 7.78 21.77 -4.94
CA THR A 224 7.44 20.63 -5.82
C THR A 224 6.90 19.42 -5.04
N GLY A 225 7.00 19.43 -3.70
CA GLY A 225 6.55 18.34 -2.82
C GLY A 225 7.65 17.34 -2.43
N LYS A 226 8.89 17.51 -2.90
CA LYS A 226 10.02 16.63 -2.56
C LYS A 226 10.45 16.80 -1.12
N LEU A 227 10.59 15.70 -0.39
CA LEU A 227 11.10 15.69 1.00
C LEU A 227 12.62 15.90 0.98
N ILE A 228 13.11 16.96 1.59
CA ILE A 228 14.55 17.29 1.64
C ILE A 228 15.19 16.83 2.95
N LEU A 229 14.48 17.05 4.06
CA LEU A 229 14.98 16.75 5.40
C LEU A 229 13.82 16.25 6.27
N LYS A 230 14.09 15.20 7.02
CA LYS A 230 13.30 14.82 8.20
C LYS A 230 14.11 15.13 9.45
N LYS A 231 13.51 15.86 10.38
CA LYS A 231 14.10 16.21 11.67
C LYS A 231 13.23 15.66 12.80
N THR A 232 13.83 14.91 13.69
CA THR A 232 13.20 14.37 14.91
C THR A 232 14.07 14.70 16.12
N TYR A 233 13.59 14.37 17.32
CA TYR A 233 14.34 14.60 18.55
C TYR A 233 14.45 13.30 19.34
N THR A 234 15.66 12.97 19.77
CA THR A 234 15.91 11.95 20.80
C THR A 234 15.88 12.63 22.17
N ASP A 235 15.22 12.00 23.14
CA ASP A 235 15.02 12.53 24.51
C ASP A 235 14.37 13.93 24.56
N GLY A 236 13.67 14.32 23.49
CA GLY A 236 13.05 15.64 23.35
C GLY A 236 14.02 16.82 23.16
N VAL A 237 15.32 16.55 23.02
CA VAL A 237 16.36 17.61 22.96
C VAL A 237 17.35 17.39 21.81
N THR A 238 17.87 16.17 21.65
CA THR A 238 18.92 15.90 20.68
C THR A 238 18.34 15.79 19.29
N GLU A 239 18.73 16.70 18.39
CA GLU A 239 18.24 16.70 17.01
C GLU A 239 18.80 15.53 16.20
N VAL A 240 17.90 14.84 15.50
CA VAL A 240 18.19 13.69 14.65
C VAL A 240 17.72 14.02 13.25
N LEU A 241 18.65 14.07 12.30
CA LEU A 241 18.43 14.60 10.95
C LEU A 241 18.62 13.52 9.89
N THR A 242 17.69 13.39 8.96
CA THR A 242 17.81 12.50 7.80
C THR A 242 17.64 13.32 6.52
N TYR A 243 18.71 13.44 5.73
CA TYR A 243 18.66 14.14 4.45
C TYR A 243 18.32 13.21 3.30
N TYR A 244 17.57 13.76 2.34
CA TYR A 244 17.20 13.12 1.09
C TYR A 244 17.73 14.00 -0.05
N ILE A 245 18.61 13.43 -0.87
CA ILE A 245 19.36 14.14 -1.89
C ILE A 245 18.92 13.64 -3.25
N TYR A 246 18.59 14.57 -4.14
CA TYR A 246 18.05 14.29 -5.47
C TYR A 246 19.01 14.76 -6.56
N ASP A 247 18.88 14.19 -7.77
CA ASP A 247 19.51 14.72 -8.98
C ASP A 247 18.62 15.75 -9.68
N GLU A 248 19.10 16.28 -10.82
CA GLU A 248 18.38 17.24 -11.67
C GLU A 248 17.12 16.65 -12.33
N PHE A 249 16.96 15.32 -12.32
CA PHE A 249 15.81 14.60 -12.86
C PHE A 249 14.84 14.16 -11.76
N ASP A 250 15.00 14.67 -10.55
CA ASP A 250 14.15 14.41 -9.38
C ASP A 250 14.24 12.96 -8.86
N ASN A 251 15.27 12.20 -9.24
CA ASN A 251 15.51 10.88 -8.68
C ASN A 251 16.18 10.98 -7.31
N LEU A 252 15.73 10.19 -6.34
CA LEU A 252 16.37 10.10 -5.02
C LEU A 252 17.72 9.40 -5.14
N ARG A 253 18.83 10.14 -5.06
CA ARG A 253 20.18 9.61 -5.22
C ARG A 253 20.81 9.16 -3.93
N MET A 254 20.54 9.84 -2.82
CA MET A 254 21.17 9.51 -1.54
C MET A 254 20.26 9.81 -0.36
N ILE A 255 20.29 8.92 0.63
CA ILE A 255 19.70 9.13 1.96
C ILE A 255 20.85 9.12 2.95
N LEU A 256 20.98 10.23 3.69
CA LEU A 256 21.95 10.37 4.77
C LEU A 256 21.23 10.15 6.10
N PRO A 257 21.51 9.04 6.83
CA PRO A 257 20.94 8.83 8.15
C PRO A 257 21.55 9.78 9.20
N PRO A 258 20.98 9.84 10.40
CA PRO A 258 21.42 10.76 11.46
C PRO A 258 22.90 10.69 11.80
N GLU A 259 23.45 9.49 11.97
CA GLU A 259 24.89 9.30 12.26
C GLU A 259 25.78 9.89 11.17
N ALA A 260 25.38 9.78 9.90
CA ALA A 260 26.11 10.40 8.78
C ALA A 260 26.12 11.93 8.92
N VAL A 261 24.98 12.51 9.30
CA VAL A 261 24.84 13.97 9.45
C VAL A 261 25.67 14.48 10.61
N ASP A 262 25.73 13.76 11.72
CA ASP A 262 26.55 14.15 12.86
C ASP A 262 28.05 14.04 12.56
N GLU A 263 28.49 13.00 11.84
CA GLU A 263 29.87 12.92 11.36
C GLU A 263 30.20 14.04 10.35
N LEU A 264 29.26 14.36 9.45
CA LEU A 264 29.41 15.47 8.50
C LEU A 264 29.52 16.81 9.22
N LYS A 265 28.69 17.09 10.23
CA LYS A 265 28.80 18.32 11.05
C LYS A 265 30.18 18.43 11.69
N ASN A 266 30.69 17.34 12.26
CA ASN A 266 32.03 17.30 12.86
C ASN A 266 33.16 17.46 11.82
N ASN A 267 32.93 17.06 10.57
CA ASN A 267 33.85 17.20 9.44
C ASN A 267 33.58 18.45 8.57
N GLY A 268 32.90 19.47 9.10
CA GLY A 268 32.66 20.74 8.40
C GLY A 268 31.81 20.60 7.13
N TRP A 269 30.84 19.69 7.13
CA TRP A 269 29.95 19.33 6.02
C TRP A 269 30.67 18.78 4.77
N ASN A 270 31.90 18.30 4.93
CA ASN A 270 32.66 17.71 3.83
C ASN A 270 32.35 16.21 3.71
N MET A 271 31.69 15.81 2.62
CA MET A 271 31.40 14.42 2.30
C MET A 271 32.65 13.72 1.76
N THR A 272 33.16 12.75 2.51
CA THR A 272 34.24 11.87 2.08
C THR A 272 33.69 10.52 1.61
N ASN A 273 34.46 9.79 0.80
CA ASN A 273 34.09 8.42 0.42
C ASN A 273 33.90 7.52 1.64
N THR A 274 34.69 7.71 2.70
CA THR A 274 34.55 6.95 3.95
C THR A 274 33.19 7.20 4.60
N ILE A 275 32.78 8.46 4.78
CA ILE A 275 31.47 8.79 5.37
C ILE A 275 30.34 8.21 4.51
N ARG A 276 30.41 8.41 3.19
CA ARG A 276 29.41 7.89 2.25
C ARG A 276 29.31 6.37 2.32
N ASP A 277 30.42 5.66 2.23
CA ASP A 277 30.42 4.20 2.11
C ASP A 277 30.07 3.51 3.44
N THR A 278 30.35 4.17 4.57
CA THR A 278 29.94 3.71 5.90
C THR A 278 28.45 3.93 6.14
N TRP A 279 27.90 5.11 5.83
CA TRP A 279 26.58 5.52 6.33
C TRP A 279 25.52 5.81 5.28
N ALA A 280 25.89 6.18 4.06
CA ALA A 280 24.90 6.61 3.07
C ALA A 280 24.21 5.41 2.41
N THR A 281 22.90 5.51 2.23
CA THR A 281 22.22 4.71 1.22
C THR A 281 22.20 5.51 -0.07
N TYR A 282 22.71 4.97 -1.18
CA TYR A 282 22.65 5.67 -2.46
C TYR A 282 22.19 4.77 -3.60
N PHE A 283 21.62 5.41 -4.62
CA PHE A 283 20.98 4.80 -5.76
C PHE A 283 21.63 5.30 -7.06
N VAL A 284 21.80 4.39 -8.00
CA VAL A 284 22.24 4.69 -9.37
C VAL A 284 21.10 4.31 -10.30
N TYR A 285 20.77 5.23 -11.19
CA TYR A 285 19.69 5.08 -12.14
C TYR A 285 20.23 4.90 -13.57
N ASP A 286 19.47 4.22 -14.41
CA ASP A 286 19.70 4.22 -15.85
C ASP A 286 18.97 5.39 -16.55
N GLY A 287 19.12 5.49 -17.87
CA GLY A 287 18.46 6.51 -18.68
C GLY A 287 16.92 6.42 -18.72
N TYR A 288 16.33 5.37 -18.14
CA TYR A 288 14.89 5.18 -18.00
C TYR A 288 14.40 5.42 -16.56
N GLN A 289 15.23 6.00 -15.68
CA GLN A 289 14.93 6.25 -14.27
C GLN A 289 14.64 4.97 -13.46
N ARG A 290 15.26 3.85 -13.84
CA ARG A 290 15.20 2.59 -13.07
C ARG A 290 16.45 2.42 -12.22
N VAL A 291 16.31 1.91 -11.00
CA VAL A 291 17.43 1.69 -10.08
C VAL A 291 18.26 0.49 -10.54
N VAL A 292 19.45 0.73 -11.07
CA VAL A 292 20.39 -0.31 -11.53
C VAL A 292 21.43 -0.70 -10.49
N ALA A 293 21.67 0.17 -9.51
CA ALA A 293 22.45 -0.17 -8.33
C ALA A 293 21.91 0.52 -7.08
N LYS A 294 21.96 -0.19 -5.96
CA LYS A 294 21.64 0.33 -4.64
C LYS A 294 22.75 -0.07 -3.67
N LYS A 295 23.38 0.91 -3.02
CA LYS A 295 24.29 0.67 -1.90
C LYS A 295 23.56 1.03 -0.62
N ILE A 296 23.66 0.17 0.39
CA ILE A 296 23.23 0.44 1.76
C ILE A 296 24.45 0.40 2.68
N PRO A 297 24.37 1.03 3.86
CA PRO A 297 25.40 0.93 4.90
C PRO A 297 25.78 -0.52 5.18
N GLU A 298 27.07 -0.76 5.43
CA GLU A 298 27.62 -2.06 5.83
C GLU A 298 27.44 -3.23 4.84
N ALA A 299 26.78 -3.04 3.69
CA ALA A 299 26.62 -4.07 2.66
C ALA A 299 27.15 -3.62 1.31
N ASP A 300 27.65 -4.53 0.49
CA ASP A 300 28.03 -4.22 -0.88
C ASP A 300 26.84 -3.83 -1.76
N SER A 301 27.11 -3.09 -2.84
CA SER A 301 26.08 -2.64 -3.76
C SER A 301 25.29 -3.83 -4.31
N ILE A 302 23.98 -3.70 -4.34
CA ILE A 302 23.04 -4.62 -4.98
C ILE A 302 22.82 -4.11 -6.40
N PHE A 303 23.09 -4.95 -7.39
CA PHE A 303 22.87 -4.66 -8.80
C PHE A 303 21.56 -5.25 -9.27
N THR A 304 20.91 -4.55 -10.20
CA THR A 304 19.64 -4.97 -10.82
C THR A 304 19.74 -4.79 -12.33
N ILE A 305 19.39 -5.83 -13.07
CA ILE A 305 19.37 -5.87 -14.53
C ILE A 305 17.92 -6.02 -14.97
N TYR A 306 17.53 -5.19 -15.93
CA TYR A 306 16.18 -5.18 -16.46
C TYR A 306 16.15 -5.70 -17.89
N ASP A 307 15.05 -6.35 -18.28
CA ASP A 307 14.78 -6.60 -19.70
C ASP A 307 14.23 -5.34 -20.41
N ARG A 308 14.02 -5.48 -21.73
CA ARG A 308 13.39 -4.47 -22.59
C ARG A 308 11.92 -4.19 -22.24
N LEU A 309 11.26 -5.08 -21.49
CA LEU A 309 9.90 -4.89 -21.00
C LEU A 309 9.87 -4.18 -19.64
N GLY A 310 11.03 -3.85 -19.06
CA GLY A 310 11.15 -3.16 -17.78
C GLY A 310 11.03 -4.06 -16.56
N ARG A 311 11.10 -5.38 -16.72
CA ARG A 311 11.04 -6.35 -15.62
C ARG A 311 12.43 -6.69 -15.13
N VAL A 312 12.54 -7.02 -13.85
CA VAL A 312 13.82 -7.42 -13.23
C VAL A 312 14.13 -8.86 -13.64
N VAL A 313 15.22 -9.05 -14.38
CA VAL A 313 15.64 -10.41 -14.79
C VAL A 313 16.72 -10.95 -13.87
N LEU A 314 17.70 -10.11 -13.50
CA LEU A 314 18.78 -10.50 -12.61
C LEU A 314 18.97 -9.50 -11.47
N THR A 315 19.30 -10.01 -10.29
CA THR A 315 19.82 -9.21 -9.18
C THR A 315 21.08 -9.85 -8.61
N GLN A 316 22.01 -9.05 -8.10
CA GLN A 316 23.24 -9.55 -7.52
C GLN A 316 23.70 -8.67 -6.37
N ASP A 317 23.82 -9.27 -5.18
CA ASP A 317 24.47 -8.67 -4.02
C ASP A 317 25.99 -8.96 -4.02
N GLY A 318 26.71 -8.45 -3.01
CA GLY A 318 28.16 -8.69 -2.91
C GLY A 318 28.56 -10.16 -2.75
N ASN A 319 27.75 -10.95 -2.04
CA ASN A 319 28.05 -12.37 -1.76
C ASN A 319 27.90 -13.24 -3.01
N LEU A 320 26.87 -12.98 -3.80
CA LEU A 320 26.66 -13.61 -5.10
C LEU A 320 27.73 -13.16 -6.09
N ARG A 321 28.10 -11.87 -6.08
CA ARG A 321 29.17 -11.33 -6.92
C ARG A 321 30.52 -11.98 -6.67
N ALA A 322 30.88 -12.24 -5.41
CA ALA A 322 32.11 -12.95 -5.06
C ALA A 322 32.20 -14.36 -5.65
N GLN A 323 31.06 -14.93 -6.10
CA GLN A 323 30.95 -16.25 -6.71
C GLN A 323 30.55 -16.20 -8.19
N ASN A 324 30.54 -15.01 -8.81
CA ASN A 324 30.01 -14.78 -10.16
C ASN A 324 28.58 -15.31 -10.36
N ARG A 325 27.73 -15.15 -9.34
CA ARG A 325 26.35 -15.60 -9.35
C ARG A 325 25.38 -14.43 -9.42
N TRP A 326 24.21 -14.69 -9.99
CA TRP A 326 23.09 -13.76 -10.06
C TRP A 326 21.82 -14.49 -9.65
N MET A 327 20.96 -13.83 -8.88
CA MET A 327 19.61 -14.30 -8.64
C MET A 327 18.77 -13.96 -9.86
N PHE A 328 18.17 -14.94 -10.52
CA PHE A 328 17.32 -14.72 -11.70
C PHE A 328 15.84 -14.82 -11.38
N THR A 329 15.02 -14.18 -12.20
CA THR A 329 13.56 -14.30 -12.18
C THR A 329 13.04 -14.51 -13.61
N LYS A 330 12.27 -15.57 -13.82
CA LYS A 330 11.54 -15.84 -15.06
C LYS A 330 10.07 -15.50 -14.92
N TYR A 331 9.47 -15.14 -16.05
CA TYR A 331 8.09 -14.69 -16.14
C TYR A 331 7.31 -15.50 -17.17
N ASP A 332 6.00 -15.62 -16.97
CA ASP A 332 5.09 -16.09 -18.00
C ASP A 332 4.67 -14.97 -18.97
N VAL A 333 3.87 -15.32 -19.97
CA VAL A 333 3.30 -14.38 -20.95
C VAL A 333 2.48 -13.24 -20.35
N HIS A 334 1.96 -13.40 -19.13
CA HIS A 334 1.19 -12.38 -18.41
C HIS A 334 2.07 -11.55 -17.45
N GLY A 335 3.38 -11.78 -17.43
CA GLY A 335 4.31 -11.07 -16.54
C GLY A 335 4.29 -11.54 -15.09
N ARG A 336 3.73 -12.72 -14.80
CA ARG A 336 3.76 -13.32 -13.46
C ARG A 336 5.09 -14.04 -13.27
N THR A 337 5.70 -13.91 -12.09
CA THR A 337 6.88 -14.70 -11.73
C THR A 337 6.54 -16.17 -11.66
N ILE A 338 7.30 -17.00 -12.36
CA ILE A 338 7.09 -18.46 -12.42
C ILE A 338 8.26 -19.25 -11.84
N LEU A 339 9.47 -18.72 -11.92
CA LEU A 339 10.68 -19.40 -11.47
C LEU A 339 11.70 -18.36 -11.02
N THR A 340 12.39 -18.68 -9.94
CA THR A 340 13.52 -17.92 -9.42
C THR A 340 14.60 -18.89 -9.00
N GLY A 341 15.86 -18.57 -9.26
CA GLY A 341 16.98 -19.40 -8.83
C GLY A 341 18.30 -18.66 -8.97
N VAL A 342 19.41 -19.39 -8.91
CA VAL A 342 20.75 -18.81 -9.03
C VAL A 342 21.39 -19.19 -10.34
N TYR A 343 21.73 -18.19 -11.14
CA TYR A 343 22.48 -18.30 -12.38
C TYR A 343 23.97 -18.06 -12.11
N THR A 344 24.83 -18.96 -12.59
CA THR A 344 26.29 -18.74 -12.53
C THR A 344 26.76 -18.15 -13.85
N ASP A 345 27.29 -16.93 -13.80
CA ASP A 345 27.87 -16.25 -14.95
C ASP A 345 29.27 -16.82 -15.25
N PRO A 346 29.47 -17.51 -16.39
CA PRO A 346 30.74 -18.12 -16.72
C PRO A 346 31.82 -17.10 -17.09
N ASN A 347 31.44 -15.86 -17.46
CA ASN A 347 32.34 -14.83 -17.94
C ASN A 347 32.71 -13.81 -16.85
N GLY A 348 31.99 -13.81 -15.72
CA GLY A 348 32.22 -12.87 -14.62
C GLY A 348 32.00 -11.41 -15.03
N TYR A 349 30.93 -11.14 -15.78
CA TYR A 349 30.56 -9.81 -16.23
C TYR A 349 30.23 -8.89 -15.04
N ASP A 350 30.68 -7.64 -15.15
CA ASP A 350 30.16 -6.58 -14.31
C ASP A 350 28.69 -6.25 -14.67
N ARG A 351 28.07 -5.37 -13.89
CA ARG A 351 26.66 -4.97 -14.08
C ARG A 351 26.38 -4.41 -15.48
N ALA A 352 27.26 -3.55 -16.00
CA ALA A 352 27.03 -2.91 -17.30
C ALA A 352 27.23 -3.90 -18.45
N GLN A 353 28.23 -4.77 -18.34
CA GLN A 353 28.48 -5.86 -19.27
C GLN A 353 27.32 -6.86 -19.29
N MET A 354 26.78 -7.24 -18.12
CA MET A 354 25.64 -8.15 -18.01
C MET A 354 24.37 -7.53 -18.62
N GLN A 355 24.11 -6.24 -18.38
CA GLN A 355 23.00 -5.53 -19.03
C GLN A 355 23.15 -5.57 -20.57
N ALA A 356 24.34 -5.25 -21.09
CA ALA A 356 24.59 -5.27 -22.53
C ALA A 356 24.45 -6.68 -23.13
N TYR A 357 24.91 -7.71 -22.40
CA TYR A 357 24.73 -9.11 -22.80
C TYR A 357 23.25 -9.48 -22.88
N LEU A 358 22.45 -9.20 -21.84
CA LEU A 358 21.01 -9.49 -21.86
C LEU A 358 20.26 -8.70 -22.93
N ASP A 359 20.62 -7.44 -23.17
CA ASP A 359 20.01 -6.66 -24.25
C ASP A 359 20.32 -7.27 -25.63
N GLN A 360 21.47 -7.94 -25.79
CA GLN A 360 21.80 -8.64 -27.03
C GLN A 360 21.03 -9.96 -27.15
N VAL A 361 21.01 -10.79 -26.10
CA VAL A 361 20.47 -12.15 -26.17
C VAL A 361 18.96 -12.24 -25.95
N ILE A 362 18.34 -11.30 -25.22
CA ILE A 362 16.89 -11.24 -25.02
C ILE A 362 16.27 -10.30 -26.07
N ASP A 363 15.97 -10.85 -27.24
CA ASP A 363 15.28 -10.13 -28.33
C ASP A 363 13.83 -10.59 -28.54
N GLY A 364 13.38 -11.60 -27.79
CA GLY A 364 12.05 -12.18 -27.92
C GLY A 364 11.96 -13.29 -28.96
N SER A 365 13.05 -13.60 -29.65
CA SER A 365 13.15 -14.76 -30.51
C SER A 365 13.54 -15.99 -29.68
N ASN A 366 13.03 -17.16 -30.06
CA ASN A 366 13.44 -18.45 -29.48
C ASN A 366 14.31 -19.18 -30.50
N THR A 367 15.50 -18.64 -30.76
CA THR A 367 16.44 -19.16 -31.78
C THR A 367 17.81 -19.40 -31.17
N PRO A 368 18.67 -20.26 -31.75
CA PRO A 368 19.97 -20.54 -31.16
C PRO A 368 20.79 -19.26 -30.88
N GLY A 369 21.12 -19.03 -29.60
CA GLY A 369 21.83 -17.84 -29.13
C GLY A 369 20.95 -16.65 -28.72
N HIS A 370 19.62 -16.79 -28.83
CA HIS A 370 18.64 -15.76 -28.50
C HIS A 370 17.49 -16.33 -27.67
N TYR A 371 16.98 -15.53 -26.73
CA TYR A 371 16.00 -15.92 -25.73
C TYR A 371 14.67 -15.16 -25.88
N ALA A 372 13.59 -15.89 -25.60
CA ALA A 372 12.26 -15.31 -25.49
C ALA A 372 12.16 -14.38 -24.28
N TYR A 373 11.21 -13.44 -24.31
CA TYR A 373 10.92 -12.60 -23.14
C TYR A 373 10.27 -13.39 -22.01
N TYR A 374 9.57 -14.48 -22.28
CA TYR A 374 8.77 -15.19 -21.29
C TYR A 374 8.69 -16.68 -21.63
N GLU A 375 8.33 -17.46 -20.62
CA GLU A 375 7.97 -18.85 -20.80
C GLU A 375 6.48 -19.01 -21.07
N THR A 376 6.13 -20.10 -21.76
CA THR A 376 4.75 -20.53 -21.97
C THR A 376 4.48 -21.83 -21.22
N PRO A 377 3.26 -22.08 -20.73
CA PRO A 377 2.93 -23.37 -20.11
C PRO A 377 3.22 -24.53 -21.05
N ASP A 378 3.93 -25.54 -20.55
CA ASP A 378 4.22 -26.78 -21.27
C ASP A 378 4.11 -27.96 -20.31
N ALA A 379 3.20 -28.87 -20.60
CA ALA A 379 2.97 -30.07 -19.80
C ALA A 379 4.18 -31.02 -19.76
N ASN A 380 5.09 -30.90 -20.73
CA ASN A 380 6.33 -31.70 -20.79
C ASN A 380 7.56 -30.90 -20.35
N GLY A 381 7.40 -29.62 -20.02
CA GLY A 381 8.48 -28.74 -19.61
C GLY A 381 8.85 -28.92 -18.13
N ALA A 382 10.08 -28.53 -17.78
CA ALA A 382 10.50 -28.49 -16.38
C ALA A 382 9.62 -27.49 -15.61
N GLU A 383 9.10 -27.89 -14.44
CA GLU A 383 8.21 -27.07 -13.61
C GLU A 383 6.89 -26.61 -14.31
N GLY A 384 6.49 -27.27 -15.40
CA GLY A 384 5.24 -26.99 -16.13
C GLY A 384 5.31 -25.81 -17.12
N TYR A 385 6.52 -25.32 -17.42
CA TYR A 385 6.77 -24.24 -18.37
C TYR A 385 7.89 -24.60 -19.35
N THR A 386 7.96 -23.89 -20.48
CA THR A 386 9.09 -23.97 -21.40
C THR A 386 10.40 -23.48 -20.75
N ASP A 387 11.53 -23.71 -21.44
CA ASP A 387 12.85 -23.17 -21.07
C ASP A 387 13.46 -22.34 -22.23
N ASN A 388 12.71 -21.35 -22.69
CA ASN A 388 13.05 -20.49 -23.83
C ASN A 388 13.56 -19.10 -23.39
N ALA A 389 13.26 -18.69 -22.16
CA ALA A 389 13.71 -17.42 -21.60
C ALA A 389 15.06 -17.59 -20.89
N PHE A 390 15.83 -16.50 -20.83
CA PHE A 390 17.07 -16.50 -20.08
C PHE A 390 16.80 -16.54 -18.56
N PRO A 391 17.66 -17.19 -17.76
CA PRO A 391 18.73 -18.11 -18.13
C PRO A 391 18.22 -19.54 -18.46
N PRO A 392 18.93 -20.33 -19.27
CA PRO A 392 18.62 -21.75 -19.43
C PRO A 392 18.65 -22.49 -18.09
N ILE A 393 17.69 -23.36 -17.82
CA ILE A 393 17.60 -24.09 -16.54
C ILE A 393 18.86 -24.94 -16.29
N GLY A 394 19.52 -25.44 -17.34
CA GLY A 394 20.76 -26.22 -17.22
C GLY A 394 21.93 -25.48 -16.58
N ASP A 395 21.92 -24.15 -16.60
CA ASP A 395 22.97 -23.29 -16.04
C ASP A 395 22.62 -22.76 -14.64
N CYS A 396 21.54 -23.27 -14.05
CA CYS A 396 20.92 -22.74 -12.84
C CYS A 396 20.93 -23.74 -11.67
N GLN A 397 20.91 -23.21 -10.45
CA GLN A 397 20.74 -23.95 -9.19
C GLN A 397 19.47 -23.53 -8.45
#